data_AF-A0A4R4YWV1-F1
#
_entry.id   AF-A0A4R4YWV1-F1
#
_cell.length_a   1.000
_cell.length_b   1.000
_cell.length_c   1.000
_cell.angle_alpha   90.00
_cell.angle_beta   90.00
_cell.angle_gamma   90.00
#
_symmetry.space_group_name_H-M   'P 1'
#
loop_
_entity.id
_entity.type
_entity.pdbx_description
1 polymer ?
#
loop_
_entity_poly.entity_id
_entity_poly.type
_entity_poly.pdbx_seq_one_letter_code
_entity_poly.pdbx_strand_id
1 'polypeptide(L)' 'MALLHYSGISIDSFVEMEDEVPMRYEIDRLNDLVVLYCGRNSEYVLSIGRENLAALISLGAKAIEELTAA' A
#
# COMPACT_ATOMS: atom_id res chain seq x y z
N MET A 1 -19.71 -6.48 -11.00
CA MET A 1 -19.02 -6.82 -12.26
C MET A 1 -17.97 -7.87 -11.92
N ALA A 2 -17.86 -8.93 -12.73
CA ALA A 2 -17.03 -10.09 -12.43
C ALA A 2 -15.54 -9.77 -12.65
N LEU A 3 -14.73 -10.10 -11.64
CA LEU A 3 -13.29 -9.87 -11.58
C LEU A 3 -12.53 -10.92 -12.36
N LEU A 4 -11.70 -10.46 -13.30
CA LEU A 4 -10.67 -11.26 -13.94
C LEU A 4 -9.52 -11.44 -12.95
N HIS A 5 -9.50 -12.61 -12.31
CA HIS A 5 -8.48 -13.04 -11.38
C HIS A 5 -7.28 -13.59 -12.15
N TYR A 6 -6.19 -12.83 -12.26
CA TYR A 6 -4.89 -13.36 -12.70
C TYR A 6 -3.74 -12.56 -12.06
N SER A 7 -2.77 -13.28 -11.50
CA SER A 7 -1.49 -12.82 -10.91
C SER A 7 -1.56 -11.79 -9.77
N GLY A 8 -1.82 -12.26 -8.54
CA GLY A 8 -1.18 -11.74 -7.31
C GLY A 8 -1.50 -10.32 -6.83
N ILE A 9 -2.23 -9.50 -7.59
CA ILE A 9 -2.63 -8.14 -7.19
C ILE A 9 -4.07 -7.92 -7.66
N SER A 10 -4.99 -7.68 -6.70
CA SER A 10 -6.34 -7.18 -6.98
C SER A 10 -6.40 -5.73 -6.51
N ILE A 11 -6.51 -4.78 -7.46
CA ILE A 11 -6.82 -3.38 -7.15
C ILE A 11 -8.25 -3.16 -7.63
N ASP A 12 -9.20 -3.29 -6.71
CA ASP A 12 -10.64 -3.15 -6.98
C ASP A 12 -11.11 -1.69 -7.10
N SER A 13 -10.24 -0.72 -6.79
CA SER A 13 -10.54 0.71 -6.88
C SER A 13 -9.27 1.54 -6.97
N PHE A 14 -9.24 2.53 -7.87
CA PHE A 14 -8.25 3.61 -7.81
C PHE A 14 -8.59 4.51 -6.63
N VAL A 15 -7.61 4.71 -5.75
CA VAL A 15 -7.74 5.58 -4.58
C VAL A 15 -6.72 6.68 -4.74
N GLU A 16 -7.20 7.90 -4.98
CA GLU A 16 -6.37 9.08 -4.92
C GLU A 16 -6.28 9.50 -3.45
N MET A 17 -5.07 9.40 -2.89
CA MET A 17 -4.77 9.91 -1.55
C MET A 17 -4.12 11.28 -1.72
N GLU A 18 -4.84 12.33 -1.30
CA GLU A 18 -4.28 13.67 -1.18
C GLU A 18 -3.29 13.76 0.00
N ASP A 19 -2.66 14.92 0.17
CA ASP A 19 -1.79 15.17 1.32
C ASP A 19 -2.56 14.97 2.65
N GLU A 20 -1.85 14.56 3.69
CA GLU A 20 -2.36 14.42 5.07
C GLU A 20 -3.39 13.29 5.31
N VAL A 21 -3.55 12.33 4.39
CA VAL A 21 -4.37 11.14 4.65
C VAL A 21 -3.80 10.35 5.85
N PRO A 22 -4.59 10.11 6.92
CA PRO A 22 -4.09 9.38 8.08
C PRO A 22 -3.83 7.93 7.72
N MET A 23 -2.66 7.45 8.14
CA MET A 23 -2.21 6.08 7.92
C MET A 23 -1.78 5.44 9.23
N ARG A 24 -2.12 4.16 9.40
CA ARG A 24 -1.64 3.31 10.51
C ARG A 24 -1.31 1.93 9.99
N TYR A 25 -0.56 1.16 10.76
CA TYR A 25 -0.22 -0.22 10.41
C TYR A 25 -0.46 -1.18 11.57
N GLU A 26 -0.68 -2.45 11.24
CA GLU A 26 -0.66 -3.57 12.16
C GLU A 26 0.28 -4.66 11.63
N ILE A 27 0.93 -5.38 12.53
CA ILE A 27 1.88 -6.45 12.18
C ILE A 27 1.25 -7.80 12.49
N ASP A 28 1.12 -8.63 11.47
CA ASP A 28 0.80 -10.04 11.63
C ASP A 28 2.10 -10.86 11.62
N ARG A 29 2.62 -11.13 12.82
CA ARG A 29 3.85 -11.92 13.00
C ARG A 29 3.68 -13.40 12.65
N LEU A 30 2.45 -13.92 12.62
CA LEU A 30 2.20 -15.32 12.32
C LEU A 30 2.31 -15.57 10.82
N ASN A 31 1.89 -14.60 10.01
CA ASN A 31 1.90 -14.70 8.55
C ASN A 31 3.05 -13.91 7.88
N ASP A 32 3.89 -13.22 8.66
CA ASP A 32 4.95 -12.32 8.19
C ASP A 32 4.42 -11.23 7.23
N LEU A 33 3.25 -10.68 7.58
CA LEU A 33 2.56 -9.64 6.83
C LEU A 33 2.43 -8.36 7.66
N VAL A 34 2.29 -7.25 6.95
CA VAL A 34 1.88 -5.96 7.50
C VAL A 34 0.55 -5.58 6.87
N VAL A 35 -0.37 -5.06 7.68
CA VAL A 35 -1.62 -4.49 7.23
C VAL A 35 -1.51 -2.97 7.36
N LEU A 36 -1.59 -2.26 6.24
CA LEU A 36 -1.63 -0.81 6.17
C LEU A 36 -3.09 -0.37 6.05
N TYR A 37 -3.51 0.53 6.93
CA TYR A 37 -4.83 1.14 6.90
C TYR A 37 -4.68 2.61 6.53
N CYS A 38 -5.39 3.03 5.49
CA CYS A 38 -5.40 4.40 5.00
C CYS A 38 -6.81 4.98 5.13
N GLY A 39 -6.89 6.27 5.50
CA GLY A 39 -8.15 6.99 5.67
C GLY A 39 -8.64 7.00 7.12
N ARG A 40 -9.50 7.97 7.46
CA ARG A 40 -9.90 8.23 8.87
C ARG A 40 -10.60 7.03 9.50
N ASN A 41 -11.35 6.29 8.70
CA ASN A 41 -12.08 5.11 9.14
C ASN A 41 -11.48 3.81 8.61
N SER A 42 -10.19 3.82 8.23
CA SER A 42 -9.54 2.67 7.59
C SER A 42 -10.29 2.24 6.31
N GLU A 43 -10.69 3.22 5.50
CA GLU A 43 -11.48 3.00 4.27
C GLU A 43 -10.74 2.11 3.27
N TYR A 44 -9.41 2.14 3.31
CA TYR A 44 -8.56 1.34 2.44
C TYR A 44 -7.58 0.52 3.26
N VAL A 45 -7.51 -0.77 2.96
CA VAL A 45 -6.69 -1.73 3.70
C VAL A 45 -5.81 -2.49 2.72
N LEU A 46 -4.50 -2.41 2.90
CA LEU A 46 -3.52 -3.13 2.12
C LEU A 46 -2.78 -4.12 3.02
N SER A 47 -2.94 -5.41 2.76
CA SER A 47 -2.10 -6.45 3.36
C SER A 47 -0.93 -6.74 2.43
N ILE A 48 0.30 -6.66 2.95
CA ILE A 48 1.52 -6.81 2.17
C ILE A 48 2.56 -7.61 2.95
N GLY A 49 3.21 -8.56 2.28
CA GLY A 49 4.30 -9.34 2.86
C GLY A 49 5.57 -8.51 3.04
N ARG A 50 6.41 -8.92 3.99
CA ARG A 50 7.63 -8.19 4.37
C ARG A 50 8.54 -7.84 3.19
N GLU A 51 8.81 -8.78 2.29
CA GLU A 51 9.68 -8.55 1.13
C GLU A 51 9.07 -7.55 0.15
N ASN A 52 7.77 -7.67 -0.12
CA ASN A 52 7.03 -6.75 -0.98
C ASN A 52 6.95 -5.35 -0.37
N LEU A 53 6.83 -5.25 0.96
CA LEU A 53 6.87 -3.97 1.68
C LEU A 53 8.22 -3.27 1.51
N ALA A 54 9.33 -4.01 1.64
CA ALA A 54 10.66 -3.47 1.42
C ALA A 54 10.86 -2.97 -0.02
N ALA A 55 10.35 -3.72 -1.00
CA ALA A 55 10.37 -3.31 -2.41
C ALA A 55 9.52 -2.05 -2.65
N LEU A 56 8.32 -1.98 -2.05
CA LEU A 56 7.42 -0.82 -2.15
C LEU A 56 8.05 0.44 -1.55
N ILE A 57 8.66 0.35 -0.38
CA ILE A 57 9.37 1.47 0.27
C ILE A 57 10.53 1.95 -0.60
N SER A 58 11.30 1.01 -1.17
CA SER A 58 12.44 1.34 -2.03
C SER A 58 12.00 2.06 -3.32
N LEU A 59 10.86 1.65 -3.89
CA LEU A 59 10.27 2.30 -5.06
C LEU A 59 9.75 3.70 -4.72
N GLY A 60 9.04 3.84 -3.61
CA GLY A 60 8.52 5.13 -3.14
C GLY A 60 9.63 6.13 -2.82
N ALA A 61 10.72 5.69 -2.20
CA ALA A 61 11.88 6.54 -1.92
C ALA A 61 12.48 7.14 -3.20
N LYS A 62 12.67 6.32 -4.24
CA LYS A 62 13.16 6.79 -5.56
C LYS A 62 12.20 7.79 -6.20
N ALA A 63 10.90 7.54 -6.13
CA ALA A 63 9.91 8.47 -6.67
C ALA A 63 9.94 9.84 -5.96
N ILE A 64 10.14 9.85 -4.64
CA ILE A 64 10.30 11.09 -3.87
C ILE A 64 11.58 11.85 -4.29
N GLU A 65 12.69 11.12 -4.47
CA GLU A 65 13.95 11.72 -4.95
C GLU A 65 13.76 12.39 -6.32
N GLU A 66 13.08 11.72 -7.26
CA GLU A 66 12.78 12.27 -8.59
C GLU A 66 11.85 13.48 -8.53
N LEU A 67 10.80 13.44 -7.71
CA LEU A 67 9.88 14.57 -7.51
C LEU A 67 10.56 15.79 -6.87
N THR A 68 11.55 15.58 -6.02
CA THR A 68 12.30 16.65 -5.36
C THR A 68 13.37 17.27 -6.28
N ALA A 69 13.86 16.50 -7.26
CA ALA A 69 14.85 16.96 -8.22
C ALA A 69 14.26 17.79 -9.38
N ALA A 70 12.94 17.79 -9.53
CA ALA A 70 12.18 18.57 -10.52
C ALA A 70 11.88 20.00 -10.03
#